data_AF-A0A7C5CKC1-F1
#
_entry.id   AF-A0A7C5CKC1-F1
#
_cell.length_a   1.000
_cell.length_b   1.000
_cell.length_c   1.000
_cell.angle_alpha   90.00
_cell.angle_beta   90.00
_cell.angle_gamma   90.00
#
_symmetry.space_group_name_H-M   'P 1'
#
loop_
_entity.id
_entity.type
_entity.pdbx_description
1 polymer ?
#
loop_
_entity_poly.entity_id
_entity_poly.type
_entity_poly.pdbx_seq_one_letter_code
_entity_poly.pdbx_strand_id
1 'polypeptide(L)' 'MRIEKHPILEFKRGRRVKFYLDGQELYGYEGEPIAAALHDQGIMVYRESLRFHRPRGFFCAIGH' A
#
# COMPACT_ATOMS: atom_id res chain seq x y z
N MET A 1 -2.12 7.79 0.09
CA MET A 1 -2.34 8.81 -0.95
C MET A 1 -1.56 8.51 -2.23
N ARG A 2 -2.24 8.40 -3.37
CA ARG A 2 -1.63 8.33 -4.70
C ARG A 2 -1.67 9.67 -5.42
N ILE A 3 -0.71 9.88 -6.32
CA ILE A 3 -0.74 10.99 -7.27
C ILE A 3 -1.64 10.57 -8.45
N GLU A 4 -2.61 11.41 -8.79
CA GLU A 4 -3.52 11.16 -9.92
C GLU A 4 -3.11 11.90 -11.20
N LYS A 5 -2.50 13.08 -11.05
CA LYS A 5 -2.05 13.92 -12.17
C LYS A 5 -0.61 14.34 -11.95
N HIS A 6 0.22 14.19 -12.98
CA HIS A 6 1.61 14.63 -12.99
C HIS A 6 1.88 15.37 -14.31
N PRO A 7 2.63 16.49 -14.32
CA PRO A 7 2.81 17.33 -15.50
C PRO A 7 3.51 16.63 -16.69
N ILE A 8 4.26 15.56 -16.43
CA ILE A 8 5.06 14.85 -17.45
C ILE A 8 4.74 13.34 -17.51
N LEU A 9 4.16 12.77 -16.45
CA LEU A 9 3.98 11.31 -16.34
C LEU A 9 2.52 10.94 -16.45
N GLU A 10 2.24 9.92 -17.24
CA GLU A 10 0.92 9.28 -17.31
C GLU A 10 0.92 7.99 -16.49
N PHE A 11 -0.05 7.85 -15.59
CA PHE A 11 -0.21 6.65 -14.78
C PHE A 11 -1.26 5.72 -15.38
N LYS A 12 -0.83 4.68 -16.08
CA LYS A 12 -1.71 3.59 -16.55
C LYS A 12 -1.81 2.53 -15.46
N ARG A 13 -2.93 2.50 -14.75
CA ARG A 13 -3.19 1.47 -13.73
C ARG A 13 -3.88 0.26 -14.36
N GLY A 14 -3.59 -0.92 -13.83
CA GLY A 14 -4.26 -2.15 -14.23
C GLY A 14 -5.71 -2.21 -13.77
N ARG A 15 -6.30 -3.40 -13.80
CA ARG A 15 -7.65 -3.62 -13.26
C ARG A 15 -7.68 -3.34 -11.76
N ARG A 16 -8.77 -2.77 -11.25
CA ARG A 16 -9.01 -2.64 -9.80
C ARG A 16 -9.30 -4.03 -9.20
N VAL A 17 -8.54 -4.40 -8.18
CA VAL A 17 -8.60 -5.70 -7.50
C VAL A 17 -9.06 -5.49 -6.06
N LYS A 18 -10.00 -6.33 -5.62
CA LYS A 18 -10.49 -6.37 -4.24
C LYS A 18 -9.68 -7.37 -3.42
N PHE A 19 -9.32 -7.01 -2.19
CA PHE A 19 -8.69 -7.91 -1.23
C PHE A 19 -9.15 -7.57 0.20
N TYR A 20 -8.77 -8.39 1.17
CA TYR A 20 -9.10 -8.19 2.58
C TYR A 20 -7.84 -8.11 3.43
N LEU A 21 -7.82 -7.18 4.38
CA LEU A 21 -6.81 -7.08 5.45
C LEU A 21 -7.57 -7.03 6.78
N ASP A 22 -7.29 -7.96 7.69
CA ASP A 22 -7.93 -8.03 9.01
C ASP A 22 -9.47 -7.99 8.96
N GLY A 23 -10.05 -8.62 7.92
CA GLY A 23 -11.50 -8.63 7.68
C GLY A 23 -12.05 -7.35 7.02
N GLN A 24 -11.24 -6.30 6.87
CA GLN A 24 -11.61 -5.09 6.15
C GLN A 24 -11.43 -5.25 4.64
N GLU A 25 -12.46 -4.91 3.87
CA GLU A 25 -12.41 -4.88 2.42
C GLU A 25 -11.59 -3.67 1.94
N LEU A 26 -10.57 -3.93 1.13
CA LEU A 26 -9.68 -2.93 0.55
C LEU A 26 -9.53 -3.14 -0.96
N TYR A 27 -8.97 -2.14 -1.63
CA TYR A 27 -8.78 -2.13 -3.07
C TYR A 27 -7.37 -1.72 -3.45
N GLY A 28 -6.85 -2.40 -4.46
CA GLY A 28 -5.61 -2.06 -5.15
C GLY A 28 -5.79 -2.22 -6.66
N TYR A 29 -4.70 -2.16 -7.39
CA TYR A 29 -4.65 -2.41 -8.82
C TYR A 29 -3.79 -3.63 -9.13
N GLU A 30 -4.03 -4.25 -10.27
CA GLU A 30 -3.21 -5.35 -10.75
C GLU A 30 -1.80 -4.84 -11.12
N GLY A 31 -0.78 -5.64 -10.78
CA GLY A 31 0.62 -5.34 -11.09
C GLY A 31 1.35 -4.43 -10.09
N GLU A 32 0.67 -3.87 -9.09
CA GLU A 32 1.31 -3.11 -8.01
C GLU A 32 1.49 -3.94 -6.72
N PRO A 33 2.49 -3.62 -5.89
CA PRO A 33 2.64 -4.25 -4.58
C PRO A 33 1.48 -3.90 -3.64
N ILE A 34 1.11 -4.85 -2.76
CA ILE A 34 0.08 -4.64 -1.72
C ILE A 34 0.39 -3.40 -0.85
N ALA A 35 1.67 -3.16 -0.55
CA ALA A 35 2.08 -2.00 0.24
C ALA A 35 1.68 -0.65 -0.39
N ALA A 36 1.63 -0.55 -1.72
CA ALA A 36 1.18 0.66 -2.40
C ALA A 36 -0.34 0.88 -2.19
N ALA A 37 -1.14 -0.19 -2.21
CA ALA A 37 -2.56 -0.13 -1.92
C ALA A 37 -2.85 0.26 -0.46
N LEU A 38 -2.11 -0.33 0.50
CA LEU A 38 -2.26 0.02 1.92
C LEU A 38 -1.92 1.49 2.19
N HIS A 39 -0.78 1.95 1.66
CA HIS A 39 -0.35 3.34 1.81
C HIS A 39 -1.31 4.31 1.11
N ASP A 40 -1.93 3.90 -0.01
CA ASP A 40 -2.97 4.70 -0.65
C ASP A 40 -4.16 4.94 0.28
N GLN A 41 -4.63 3.88 0.94
CA GLN A 41 -5.74 3.89 1.89
C GLN A 41 -5.37 4.46 3.28
N GLY A 42 -4.15 5.01 3.44
CA GLY A 42 -3.70 5.62 4.69
C GLY A 42 -3.30 4.62 5.79
N ILE A 43 -3.19 3.33 5.45
CA ILE A 43 -2.73 2.29 6.37
C ILE A 43 -1.21 2.32 6.38
N MET A 44 -0.65 2.88 7.45
CA MET A 44 0.79 3.10 7.63
C MET A 44 1.44 2.15 8.63
N VAL A 45 0.64 1.40 9.39
CA VAL A 45 1.11 0.46 10.42
C VAL A 45 0.72 -0.94 9.97
N TYR A 46 1.72 -1.80 9.78
CA TYR A 46 1.55 -3.17 9.28
C TYR A 46 1.75 -4.21 10.37
N ARG A 47 2.56 -3.88 11.38
CA ARG A 47 2.81 -4.72 12.55
C ARG A 47 3.36 -3.89 13.68
N GLU A 48 3.53 -4.51 14.83
CA GLU A 48 4.33 -3.98 15.93
C GLU A 48 5.72 -4.62 15.98
N SER A 49 6.69 -3.91 16.55
CA SER A 49 8.01 -4.49 16.80
C SER A 49 7.96 -5.52 17.93
N LEU A 50 8.64 -6.65 17.76
CA LEU A 50 8.60 -7.77 18.71
C LEU A 50 8.97 -7.42 20.16
N ARG A 51 9.96 -6.54 20.38
CA ARG A 51 10.48 -6.25 21.73
C ARG A 51 9.76 -5.10 22.46
N PHE A 52 9.40 -4.05 21.72
CA PHE A 52 8.91 -2.80 22.31
C PHE A 52 7.51 -2.43 21.85
N HIS A 53 6.83 -3.28 21.09
CA HIS A 53 5.46 -3.07 20.60
C HIS A 53 5.24 -1.72 19.89
N ARG A 54 6.26 -1.20 19.22
CA ARG A 54 6.17 0.07 18.48
C ARG A 54 5.57 -0.17 17.10
N PRO A 55 4.73 0.75 16.58
CA PRO A 55 4.16 0.63 15.24
C PRO A 55 5.28 0.58 14.18
N ARG A 56 5.17 -0.37 13.26
CA ARG A 56 6.08 -0.56 12.11
C ARG A 56 5.27 -0.62 10.82
N GLY A 57 5.69 0.18 9.86
CA GLY A 57 5.04 0.33 8.57
C GLY A 57 5.90 -0.09 7.40
N PHE A 58 5.57 0.47 6.25
CA PHE A 58 6.36 0.37 5.04
C PHE A 58 7.79 0.87 5.27
N PHE A 59 8.77 0.04 4.92
CA PHE A 59 10.19 0.34 5.12
C PHE A 59 10.95 0.44 3.79
N CYS A 60 10.95 -0.64 3.01
CA CYS A 60 11.70 -0.73 1.76
C CYS A 60 10.76 -1.10 0.61
N ALA A 61 10.91 -0.41 -0.53
CA ALA A 61 10.11 -0.59 -1.73
C ALA A 61 10.72 -1.56 -2.77
N ILE A 62 11.87 -2.18 -2.46
CA ILE A 62 12.65 -3.01 -3.41
C ILE A 62 13.01 -4.41 -2.88
N GLY A 63 12.67 -4.74 -1.64
CA GLY A 63 12.92 -6.07 -1.05
C GLY A 63 14.39 -6.27 -0.64
N HIS A 64 14.70 -5.99 0.62
CA HIS A 64 15.98 -6.30 1.25
C HIS A 64 15.86 -7.57 2.09
#